data_AF-A0A8T0D6Z4-F1
#
_entry.id   AF-A0A8T0D6Z4-F1
#
_cell.length_a   1.000
_cell.length_b   1.000
_cell.length_c   1.000
_cell.angle_alpha   90.00
_cell.angle_beta   90.00
_cell.angle_gamma   90.00
#
_symmetry.space_group_name_H-M   'P 1'
#
loop_
_entity.id
_entity.type
_entity.pdbx_description
1 polymer ?
#
loop_
_entity_poly.entity_id
_entity_poly.type
_entity_poly.pdbx_seq_one_letter_code
_entity_poly.pdbx_strand_id
1 'polypeptide(L)'
;MRRTPQDKNAPKKPPTAFMLFMKQRRLQSEHLASLSFGERNRAVGAEWGALTSEEKAVFFDQAKEEREKYSQLFTEYKKSDAYKAWLASTENTETKGKKSNGKSGKRSVSSDVSGTIQPDFKVPIFTREFLEYNRLREAILRQLKKQVGFTFQRF
;
A
#
# COMPACT_ATOMS: atom_id res chain seq x y z
N MET A 1 -12.96 7.03 -8.11
CA MET A 1 -12.24 5.93 -7.43
C MET A 1 -13.27 5.02 -6.75
N ARG A 2 -13.31 3.72 -7.08
CA ARG A 2 -14.14 2.76 -6.33
C ARG A 2 -13.38 2.37 -5.07
N ARG A 3 -13.92 2.67 -3.88
CA ARG A 3 -13.35 2.14 -2.63
C ARG A 3 -13.67 0.65 -2.56
N THR A 4 -12.68 -0.17 -2.28
CA THR A 4 -12.93 -1.59 -1.98
C THR A 4 -13.79 -1.67 -0.72
N PRO A 5 -14.86 -2.49 -0.71
CA PRO A 5 -15.67 -2.70 0.49
C PRO A 5 -14.79 -3.24 1.61
N GLN A 6 -14.49 -2.41 2.60
CA GLN A 6 -13.78 -2.83 3.78
C GLN A 6 -14.78 -3.52 4.72
N ASP A 7 -14.42 -4.71 5.15
CA ASP A 7 -15.19 -5.44 6.16
C ASP A 7 -15.21 -4.65 7.47
N LYS A 8 -16.41 -4.36 7.98
CA LYS A 8 -16.58 -3.62 9.25
C LYS A 8 -16.13 -4.43 10.46
N ASN A 9 -16.14 -5.76 10.35
CA ASN A 9 -15.77 -6.68 11.44
C ASN A 9 -14.28 -7.01 11.45
N ALA A 10 -13.55 -6.70 10.36
CA ALA A 10 -12.13 -6.94 10.31
C ALA A 10 -11.36 -5.98 11.24
N PRO A 11 -10.35 -6.48 11.98
CA PRO A 11 -9.43 -5.64 12.72
C PRO A 11 -8.84 -4.55 11.81
N LYS A 12 -8.74 -3.32 12.33
CA LYS A 12 -8.14 -2.18 11.62
C LYS A 12 -6.62 -2.35 11.57
N LYS A 13 -6.01 -1.92 10.47
CA LYS A 13 -4.55 -1.97 10.32
C LYS A 13 -3.87 -1.20 11.46
N PRO A 14 -2.78 -1.75 12.02
CA PRO A 14 -2.08 -1.11 13.12
C PRO A 14 -1.36 0.16 12.64
N PRO A 15 -1.20 1.17 13.50
CA PRO A 15 -0.47 2.39 13.15
C PRO A 15 1.04 2.10 12.97
N THR A 16 1.69 2.88 12.11
CA THR A 16 3.16 2.87 11.99
C THR A 16 3.80 3.71 13.09
N ALA A 17 5.12 3.56 13.29
CA ALA A 17 5.88 4.34 14.28
C ALA A 17 5.66 5.85 14.13
N PHE A 18 5.74 6.37 12.90
CA PHE A 18 5.46 7.77 12.62
C PHE A 18 4.00 8.18 12.92
N MET A 19 3.02 7.31 12.65
CA MET A 19 1.62 7.58 12.97
C MET A 19 1.38 7.62 14.48
N LEU A 20 2.06 6.77 15.25
CA LEU A 20 2.05 6.80 16.71
C LEU A 20 2.67 8.11 17.23
N PHE A 21 3.82 8.51 16.67
CA PHE A 21 4.44 9.79 16.98
C PHE A 21 3.53 10.97 16.67
N MET A 22 2.92 11.03 15.47
CA MET A 22 1.96 12.07 15.11
C MET A 22 0.77 12.13 16.08
N LYS A 23 0.23 10.96 16.48
CA LYS A 23 -0.85 10.89 17.47
C LYS A 23 -0.38 11.45 18.81
N GLN A 24 0.80 11.08 19.29
CA GLN A 24 1.35 11.58 20.54
C GLN A 24 1.59 13.09 20.49
N ARG A 25 2.22 13.60 19.43
CA ARG A 25 2.47 15.05 19.26
C ARG A 25 1.18 15.86 19.22
N ARG A 26 0.13 15.33 18.58
CA ARG A 26 -1.20 15.96 18.58
C ARG A 26 -1.81 16.04 19.99
N LEU A 27 -1.59 15.03 20.83
CA LEU A 27 -2.08 15.03 22.22
C LEU A 27 -1.24 15.92 23.14
N GLN A 28 0.04 16.12 22.82
CA GLN A 28 0.95 16.94 23.62
C GLN A 28 0.88 18.43 23.28
N SER A 29 0.31 18.79 22.13
CA SER A 29 0.22 20.18 21.69
C SER A 29 -1.15 20.49 21.08
N GLU A 30 -1.97 21.19 21.85
CA GLU A 30 -3.24 21.75 21.39
C GLU A 30 -3.04 22.69 20.19
N HIS A 31 -1.91 23.41 20.14
CA HIS A 31 -1.55 24.22 18.99
C HIS A 31 -1.37 23.37 17.73
N LEU A 32 -0.62 22.26 17.78
CA LEU A 32 -0.52 21.35 16.64
C LEU A 32 -1.89 20.75 16.27
N ALA A 33 -2.77 20.52 17.25
CA ALA A 33 -4.11 20.01 17.02
C ALA A 33 -5.04 21.01 16.30
N SER A 34 -4.85 22.32 16.51
CA SER A 34 -5.62 23.40 15.88
C SER A 34 -5.12 23.82 14.49
N LEU A 35 -3.84 23.61 14.19
CA LEU A 35 -3.28 23.88 12.86
C LEU A 35 -3.97 23.09 11.74
N SER A 36 -3.93 23.60 10.52
CA SER A 36 -4.42 22.87 9.35
C SER A 36 -3.66 21.55 9.17
N PHE A 37 -4.30 20.58 8.52
CA PHE A 37 -3.69 19.26 8.31
C PHE A 37 -2.32 19.33 7.60
N GLY A 38 -2.19 20.22 6.61
CA GLY A 38 -0.95 20.39 5.86
C GLY A 38 0.18 20.97 6.71
N GLU A 39 -0.10 22.02 7.48
CA GLU A 39 0.88 22.66 8.37
C GLU A 39 1.32 21.73 9.48
N ARG A 40 0.36 21.03 10.09
CA ARG A 40 0.63 20.04 11.14
C ARG A 40 1.54 18.92 10.63
N ASN A 41 1.24 18.35 9.48
CA ASN A 41 2.06 17.28 8.92
C ASN A 41 3.47 17.76 8.57
N ARG A 42 3.62 19.00 8.10
CA ARG A 42 4.93 19.60 7.86
C ARG A 42 5.71 19.77 9.16
N ALA A 43 5.09 20.33 10.20
CA ALA A 43 5.73 20.53 11.50
C ALA A 43 6.15 19.20 12.13
N VAL A 44 5.23 18.24 12.23
CA VAL A 44 5.52 16.93 12.83
C VAL A 44 6.50 16.11 11.99
N GLY A 45 6.47 16.25 10.67
CA GLY A 45 7.47 15.63 9.79
C GLY A 45 8.89 16.16 10.04
N ALA A 46 9.03 17.47 10.25
CA ALA A 46 10.32 18.08 10.61
C ALA A 46 10.82 17.59 11.98
N GLU A 47 9.93 17.56 12.98
CA GLU A 47 10.25 17.03 14.32
C GLU A 47 10.69 15.56 14.26
N TRP A 48 9.95 14.72 13.52
CA TRP A 48 10.33 13.32 13.33
C TRP A 48 11.68 13.18 12.64
N GLY A 49 11.98 14.04 11.65
CA GLY A 49 13.30 14.09 11.02
C GLY A 49 14.41 14.37 12.02
N ALA A 50 14.19 15.31 12.93
CA ALA A 50 15.15 15.75 13.95
C ALA A 50 15.34 14.78 15.12
N LEU A 51 14.40 13.88 15.39
CA LEU A 51 14.55 12.87 16.44
C LEU A 51 15.76 11.96 16.21
N THR A 52 16.41 11.59 17.30
CA THR A 52 17.51 10.62 17.33
C THR A 52 17.01 9.20 17.02
N SER A 53 17.94 8.29 16.73
CA SER A 53 17.61 6.87 16.51
C SER A 53 17.00 6.22 17.76
N GLU A 54 17.43 6.63 18.95
CA GLU A 54 16.95 6.09 20.23
C GLU A 54 15.51 6.53 20.50
N GLU A 55 15.19 7.80 20.31
CA GLU A 55 13.82 8.30 20.44
C GLU A 55 12.89 7.66 19.42
N LYS A 56 13.36 7.49 18.18
CA LYS A 56 12.62 6.78 17.13
C LYS A 56 12.41 5.30 17.50
N ALA A 57 13.39 4.66 18.13
CA ALA A 57 13.33 3.25 18.50
C ALA A 57 12.12 2.95 19.39
N VAL A 58 11.84 3.83 20.37
CA VAL A 58 10.65 3.70 21.24
C VAL A 58 9.36 3.60 20.41
N PHE A 59 9.21 4.43 19.38
CA PHE A 59 8.04 4.39 18.50
C PHE A 59 8.03 3.17 17.57
N PHE A 60 9.21 2.69 17.14
CA PHE A 60 9.33 1.46 16.37
C PHE A 60 8.94 0.24 17.18
N ASP A 61 9.35 0.17 18.44
CA ASP A 61 9.01 -0.92 19.35
C ASP A 61 7.51 -0.93 19.65
N GLN A 62 6.92 0.23 19.93
CA GLN A 62 5.46 0.35 20.08
C GLN A 62 4.71 -0.06 18.80
N ALA A 63 5.17 0.37 17.62
CA ALA A 63 4.55 -0.02 16.35
C ALA A 63 4.68 -1.52 16.08
N LYS A 64 5.79 -2.14 16.52
CA LYS A 64 6.00 -3.59 16.43
C LYS A 64 5.02 -4.34 17.34
N GLU A 65 4.86 -3.90 18.59
CA GLU A 65 3.92 -4.48 19.53
C GLU A 65 2.47 -4.41 19.01
N GLU A 66 2.05 -3.23 18.52
CA GLU A 66 0.72 -3.04 17.93
C GLU A 66 0.51 -3.91 16.69
N ARG A 67 1.57 -4.12 15.89
CA ARG A 67 1.53 -5.03 14.74
C ARG A 67 1.37 -6.49 15.16
N GLU A 68 2.04 -6.91 16.23
CA GLU A 68 1.93 -8.27 16.77
C GLU A 68 0.52 -8.52 17.33
N LYS A 69 -0.02 -7.58 18.13
CA LYS A 69 -1.42 -7.62 18.59
C LYS A 69 -2.40 -7.72 17.43
N TYR A 70 -2.24 -6.87 16.41
CA TYR A 70 -3.06 -6.94 15.21
C TYR A 70 -2.97 -8.30 14.51
N SER A 71 -1.76 -8.87 14.40
CA SER A 71 -1.55 -10.17 13.76
C SER A 71 -2.31 -11.28 14.46
N GLN A 72 -2.34 -11.26 15.80
CA GLN A 72 -3.10 -12.22 16.61
C GLN A 72 -4.60 -12.04 16.39
N LEU A 73 -5.12 -10.82 16.57
CA LEU A 73 -6.53 -10.49 16.36
C LEU A 73 -7.00 -10.82 14.94
N PHE A 74 -6.16 -10.56 13.94
CA PHE A 74 -6.49 -10.87 12.55
C PHE A 74 -6.48 -12.38 12.26
N THR A 75 -5.64 -13.14 12.95
CA THR A 75 -5.62 -14.61 12.85
C THR A 75 -6.88 -15.21 13.48
N GLU A 76 -7.34 -14.65 14.60
CA GLU A 76 -8.63 -15.02 15.20
C GLU A 76 -9.79 -14.61 14.30
N TYR A 77 -9.76 -13.39 13.76
CA TYR A 77 -10.76 -12.90 12.82
C TYR A 77 -10.96 -13.84 11.63
N LYS A 78 -9.86 -14.35 11.06
CA LYS A 78 -9.90 -15.32 9.97
C LYS A 78 -10.59 -16.65 10.31
N LYS A 79 -10.65 -17.02 11.59
CA LYS A 79 -11.35 -18.23 12.04
C LYS A 79 -12.84 -17.98 12.29
N SER A 80 -13.25 -16.72 12.44
CA SER A 80 -14.63 -16.34 12.74
C SER A 80 -15.58 -16.54 11.54
N ASP A 81 -16.86 -16.73 11.83
CA ASP A 81 -17.89 -16.86 10.80
C ASP A 81 -18.14 -15.55 10.05
N ALA A 82 -17.82 -14.40 10.66
CA ALA A 82 -17.84 -13.10 9.99
C ALA A 82 -16.89 -13.06 8.78
N TYR A 83 -15.68 -13.61 8.92
CA TYR A 83 -14.73 -13.68 7.81
C TYR A 83 -15.21 -14.62 6.69
N LYS A 84 -15.82 -15.76 7.04
CA LYS A 84 -16.40 -16.69 6.06
C LYS A 84 -17.56 -16.06 5.28
N ALA A 85 -18.46 -15.35 5.98
CA ALA A 85 -19.57 -14.63 5.37
C ALA A 85 -19.09 -13.48 4.46
N TRP A 86 -18.03 -12.79 4.85
CA TRP A 86 -17.40 -11.76 4.02
C TRP A 86 -16.77 -12.36 2.75
N LEU A 87 -16.02 -13.46 2.86
CA LEU A 87 -15.47 -14.17 1.70
C LEU A 87 -16.56 -14.59 0.72
N ALA A 88 -17.65 -15.21 1.21
CA ALA A 88 -18.79 -15.61 0.38
C ALA A 88 -19.47 -14.41 -0.31
N SER A 89 -19.53 -13.26 0.37
CA SER A 89 -20.07 -12.02 -0.20
C SER A 89 -19.16 -11.44 -1.29
N THR A 90 -17.83 -11.55 -1.15
CA THR A 90 -16.88 -11.07 -2.16
C THR A 90 -16.84 -11.97 -3.40
N GLU A 91 -16.88 -13.29 -3.22
CA GLU A 91 -16.84 -14.28 -4.31
C GLU A 91 -18.06 -14.17 -5.25
N ASN A 92 -19.23 -13.88 -4.69
CA ASN A 92 -20.47 -13.73 -5.47
C ASN A 92 -20.53 -12.41 -6.27
N THR A 93 -19.66 -11.43 -5.99
CA THR A 93 -19.59 -10.15 -6.71
C THR A 93 -18.64 -10.15 -7.90
N GLU A 94 -17.66 -11.05 -7.93
CA GLU A 94 -16.71 -11.17 -9.05
C GLU A 94 -17.33 -11.82 -10.30
N THR A 95 -18.40 -12.61 -10.14
CA THR A 95 -19.06 -13.32 -11.24
C THR A 95 -20.06 -12.46 -12.05
N LYS A 96 -20.51 -11.30 -11.55
CA LYS A 96 -21.55 -10.46 -12.20
C LYS A 96 -21.06 -9.18 -12.89
N GLY A 97 -19.79 -8.80 -12.77
CA GLY A 97 -19.31 -7.46 -13.16
C GLY A 97 -18.80 -7.26 -14.60
N LYS A 98 -18.83 -8.26 -15.49
CA LYS A 98 -18.17 -8.19 -16.81
C LYS A 98 -19.18 -8.13 -17.97
N LYS A 99 -19.94 -7.04 -18.11
CA LYS A 99 -20.67 -6.69 -19.36
C LYS A 99 -20.91 -5.18 -19.47
N SER A 100 -20.51 -4.64 -20.63
CA SER A 100 -20.72 -3.30 -21.23
C SER A 100 -20.16 -2.09 -20.43
N ASN A 101 -19.69 -0.98 -21.01
CA ASN A 101 -19.97 -0.35 -22.30
C ASN A 101 -18.83 0.62 -22.63
N GLY A 102 -18.27 0.56 -23.83
CA GLY A 102 -17.29 1.53 -24.32
C GLY A 102 -18.00 2.72 -24.98
N LYS A 103 -17.70 3.95 -24.56
CA LYS A 103 -18.10 5.16 -25.30
C LYS A 103 -17.10 6.32 -25.10
N SER A 104 -16.34 6.53 -26.18
CA SER A 104 -15.84 7.77 -26.79
C SER A 104 -15.45 9.00 -25.93
N GLY A 105 -14.25 9.53 -26.21
CA GLY A 105 -13.84 10.89 -25.81
C GLY A 105 -12.57 11.35 -26.52
N LYS A 106 -12.71 11.76 -27.78
CA LYS A 106 -11.73 12.40 -28.66
C LYS A 106 -11.14 13.69 -28.06
N ARG A 107 -9.82 13.88 -28.13
CA ARG A 107 -9.20 15.21 -28.27
C ARG A 107 -7.80 15.10 -28.90
N SER A 108 -7.72 15.68 -30.09
CA SER A 108 -6.53 15.95 -30.90
C SER A 108 -5.78 17.16 -30.37
N VAL A 109 -4.46 17.06 -30.21
CA VAL A 109 -3.50 18.15 -30.45
C VAL A 109 -2.21 17.51 -30.95
N SER A 110 -1.81 17.90 -32.15
CA SER A 110 -0.54 17.61 -32.81
C SER A 110 0.39 18.83 -32.66
N SER A 111 1.64 18.61 -32.24
CA SER A 111 2.81 19.31 -32.79
C SER A 111 4.12 18.64 -32.30
N ASP A 112 4.81 18.03 -33.26
CA ASP A 112 6.25 17.84 -33.44
C ASP A 112 7.18 17.60 -32.24
N VAL A 113 7.76 16.38 -32.16
CA VAL A 113 9.21 16.19 -31.96
C VAL A 113 9.66 14.90 -32.69
N SER A 114 10.73 15.08 -33.45
CA SER A 114 11.45 14.15 -34.31
C SER A 114 11.94 12.85 -33.65
N GLY A 115 11.76 11.74 -34.38
CA GLY A 115 12.73 10.65 -34.54
C GLY A 115 13.23 9.88 -33.31
N THR A 116 12.50 8.86 -32.86
CA THR A 116 13.08 7.61 -32.30
C THR A 116 12.04 6.48 -32.46
N ILE A 117 12.49 5.33 -32.99
CA ILE A 117 11.69 4.14 -33.28
C ILE A 117 10.97 3.68 -32.01
N GLN A 118 9.63 3.81 -31.98
CA GLN A 118 8.78 3.25 -30.94
C GLN A 118 8.41 1.82 -31.31
N PRO A 119 8.51 0.83 -30.41
CA PRO A 119 7.83 -0.43 -30.60
C PRO A 119 6.31 -0.18 -30.55
N ASP A 120 5.59 -0.78 -31.50
CA ASP A 120 4.13 -0.78 -31.60
C ASP A 120 3.47 -1.20 -30.28
N PHE A 121 3.05 -0.22 -29.47
CA PHE A 121 2.32 -0.44 -28.22
C PHE A 121 0.84 -0.78 -28.48
N LYS A 122 0.58 -1.86 -29.23
CA LYS A 122 -0.75 -2.49 -29.33
C LYS A 122 -0.97 -3.64 -28.35
N VAL A 123 -0.15 -3.75 -27.31
CA VAL A 123 -0.42 -4.65 -26.18
C VAL A 123 -0.85 -3.81 -24.98
N PRO A 124 -2.15 -3.84 -24.59
CA PRO A 124 -2.60 -3.17 -23.39
C PRO A 124 -1.79 -3.65 -22.18
N ILE A 125 -1.32 -2.71 -21.35
CA ILE A 125 -0.58 -2.95 -20.08
C ILE A 125 -1.35 -3.78 -19.04
N PHE A 126 -2.57 -4.23 -19.36
CA PHE A 126 -3.41 -5.09 -18.54
C PHE A 126 -3.81 -6.38 -19.25
N THR A 127 -3.14 -6.74 -20.34
CA THR A 127 -3.28 -8.07 -20.93
C THR A 127 -2.77 -9.12 -19.95
N ARG A 128 -3.37 -10.31 -19.99
CA ARG A 128 -2.95 -11.45 -19.17
C ARG A 128 -1.47 -11.77 -19.37
N GLU A 129 -0.99 -11.62 -20.60
CA GLU A 129 0.41 -11.79 -21.00
C GLU A 129 1.34 -10.77 -20.34
N PHE A 130 1.00 -9.47 -20.37
CA PHE A 130 1.84 -8.43 -19.75
C PHE A 130 1.89 -8.58 -18.22
N LEU A 131 0.76 -8.93 -17.59
CA LEU A 131 0.69 -9.15 -16.15
C LEU A 131 1.46 -10.41 -15.72
N GLU A 132 1.38 -11.51 -16.50
CA GLU A 132 2.18 -12.71 -16.25
C GLU A 132 3.68 -12.46 -16.46
N TYR A 133 4.05 -11.69 -17.49
CA TYR A 133 5.44 -11.27 -17.72
C TYR A 133 5.99 -10.46 -16.54
N ASN A 134 5.22 -9.49 -16.04
CA ASN A 134 5.64 -8.71 -14.87
C ASN A 134 5.77 -9.61 -13.62
N ARG A 135 4.83 -10.55 -13.42
CA ARG A 135 4.86 -11.49 -12.30
C ARG A 135 6.05 -12.44 -12.35
N LEU A 136 6.38 -12.98 -13.52
CA LEU A 136 7.55 -13.84 -13.72
C LEU A 136 8.86 -13.06 -13.57
N ARG A 137 8.92 -11.83 -14.09
CA ARG A 137 10.07 -10.93 -13.90
C ARG A 137 10.33 -10.66 -12.42
N GLU A 138 9.28 -10.35 -11.65
CA GLU A 138 9.39 -10.15 -10.20
C GLU A 138 9.79 -11.44 -9.47
N ALA A 139 9.33 -12.62 -9.90
CA ALA A 139 9.74 -13.90 -9.34
C ALA A 139 11.23 -14.21 -9.60
N ILE A 140 11.71 -13.97 -10.82
CA ILE A 140 13.12 -14.14 -11.20
C ILE A 140 14.00 -13.17 -10.39
N LEU A 141 13.59 -11.90 -10.28
CA LEU A 141 14.32 -10.92 -9.46
C LEU A 141 14.36 -11.31 -7.98
N ARG A 142 13.30 -11.90 -7.43
CA ARG A 142 13.29 -12.45 -6.06
C ARG A 142 14.26 -13.62 -5.90
N GLN A 143 14.34 -14.51 -6.90
CA GLN A 143 15.28 -15.62 -6.92
C GLN A 143 16.73 -15.13 -6.99
N LEU A 144 17.01 -14.16 -7.86
CA LEU A 144 18.33 -13.53 -8.00
C LEU A 144 18.74 -12.77 -6.74
N LYS A 145 17.83 -12.02 -6.10
CA LYS A 145 18.10 -11.38 -4.81
C LYS A 145 18.41 -12.40 -3.71
N LYS A 146 17.77 -13.58 -3.73
CA LYS A 146 18.12 -14.69 -2.83
C LYS A 146 19.52 -15.24 -3.10
N GLN A 147 19.92 -15.40 -4.36
CA GLN A 147 21.26 -15.87 -4.74
C GLN A 147 22.34 -14.85 -4.39
N VAL A 148 22.12 -13.56 -4.69
CA VAL A 148 23.08 -12.48 -4.39
C VAL A 148 23.21 -12.25 -2.88
N GLY A 149 22.10 -12.38 -2.13
CA GLY A 149 22.13 -12.36 -0.65
C GLY A 149 22.80 -13.60 -0.04
N PHE A 150 22.82 -14.73 -0.75
CA PHE A 150 23.51 -15.96 -0.32
C PHE A 150 25.01 -15.93 -0.63
N THR A 151 25.43 -15.22 -1.68
CA THR A 151 26.85 -15.09 -2.05
C THR A 151 27.65 -14.12 -1.19
N PHE A 152 27.01 -13.27 -0.38
CA PHE A 152 27.72 -12.31 0.49
C PHE A 152 28.00 -12.82 1.91
N GLN A 153 27.65 -14.08 2.22
CA GLN A 153 27.87 -14.68 3.55
C GLN A 153 28.94 -15.79 3.55
N ARG A 154 29.74 -15.89 2.50
CA ARG A 154 30.86 -16.84 2.42
C ARG A 154 32.11 -16.17 1.85
N PHE A 155 32.66 -15.22 2.61
CA PHE A 155 34.09 -14.91 2.67
C PHE A 155 34.40 -14.37 4.07
#